data_AF-A0A1B6FW35-F1
#
_entry.id   AF-A0A1B6FW35-F1
#
_cell.length_a   1.000
_cell.length_b   1.000
_cell.length_c   1.000
_cell.angle_alpha   90.00
_cell.angle_beta   90.00
_cell.angle_gamma   90.00
#
_symmetry.space_group_name_H-M   'P 1'
#
loop_
_entity.id
_entity.type
_entity.pdbx_description
1 polymer ?
#
loop_
_entity_poly.entity_id
_entity_poly.type
_entity_poly.pdbx_seq_one_letter_code
_entity_poly.pdbx_strand_id
1 'polypeptide(L)'
;WLMAQYYIAKQRGKPITLLYAHIDVDHLEFPNVTAVNVKPPSSFGSHHTKMCVMAYKDGSVRVCVHTANLVESDWDNRVQGVWLSPLCPALPLNTKSTAGESPTNFKQDLILYLSAYRLPELQPWICKLQRANFSHINVFFVGSTPGSHRGMNFDKWGHARLGSLLNQHVQITPKENHSPAPWWQIIAQCSSIGSLGPRPTTWFCGEVKHAMSGGIG
;
A
#
# COMPACT_ATOMS: atom_id res chain seq x y z
N TRP A 1 -21.86 -7.42 -5.15
CA TRP A 1 -21.71 -6.68 -3.88
C TRP A 1 -21.12 -5.27 -4.05
N LEU A 2 -19.89 -5.09 -4.55
CA LEU A 2 -19.24 -3.76 -4.68
C LEU A 2 -20.12 -2.67 -5.31
N MET A 3 -20.76 -2.97 -6.45
CA MET A 3 -21.62 -2.00 -7.15
C MET A 3 -22.86 -1.62 -6.33
N ALA A 4 -23.36 -2.51 -5.47
CA ALA A 4 -24.46 -2.20 -4.56
C ALA A 4 -24.01 -1.17 -3.50
N GLN A 5 -22.76 -1.25 -3.01
CA GLN A 5 -22.22 -0.25 -2.08
C GLN A 5 -22.14 1.14 -2.72
N TYR A 6 -21.72 1.24 -3.99
CA TYR A 6 -21.74 2.51 -4.73
C TYR A 6 -23.16 3.03 -4.97
N TYR A 7 -24.12 2.14 -5.20
CA TYR A 7 -25.52 2.51 -5.33
C TYR A 7 -26.08 3.10 -4.02
N ILE A 8 -25.86 2.40 -2.90
CA ILE A 8 -26.28 2.83 -1.55
C ILE A 8 -25.63 4.19 -1.19
N ALA A 9 -24.35 4.37 -1.52
CA ALA A 9 -23.62 5.61 -1.32
C ALA A 9 -24.02 6.76 -2.28
N LYS A 10 -25.04 6.54 -3.14
CA LYS A 10 -25.49 7.50 -4.16
C LYS A 10 -24.39 7.92 -5.15
N GLN A 11 -23.45 7.01 -5.44
CA GLN A 11 -22.34 7.19 -6.37
C GLN A 11 -22.50 6.34 -7.65
N ARG A 12 -23.75 6.03 -8.03
CA ARG A 12 -24.03 5.25 -9.25
C ARG A 12 -23.45 5.93 -10.49
N GLY A 13 -22.90 5.12 -11.41
CA GLY A 13 -22.42 5.57 -12.72
C GLY A 13 -21.10 6.33 -12.70
N LYS A 14 -20.46 6.50 -11.54
CA LYS A 14 -19.12 7.09 -11.48
C LYS A 14 -18.08 6.16 -12.11
N PRO A 15 -17.09 6.69 -12.85
CA PRO A 15 -16.01 5.88 -13.40
C PRO A 15 -15.26 5.15 -12.28
N ILE A 16 -15.04 3.84 -12.45
CA ILE A 16 -14.27 2.99 -11.55
C ILE A 16 -13.22 2.26 -12.38
N THR A 17 -11.97 2.27 -11.92
CA THR A 17 -10.93 1.37 -12.44
C THR A 17 -10.69 0.28 -11.42
N LEU A 18 -10.98 -0.97 -11.77
CA LEU A 18 -10.90 -2.12 -10.88
C LEU A 18 -9.74 -3.03 -11.28
N LEU A 19 -8.69 -3.09 -10.45
CA LEU A 19 -7.59 -4.03 -10.63
C LEU A 19 -7.86 -5.30 -9.81
N TYR A 20 -7.79 -6.46 -10.44
CA TYR A 20 -8.08 -7.75 -9.79
C TYR A 20 -7.18 -8.86 -10.32
N ALA A 21 -6.89 -9.88 -9.49
CA ALA A 21 -6.25 -11.11 -9.96
C ALA A 21 -7.27 -12.23 -10.22
N HIS A 22 -8.17 -12.44 -9.26
CA HIS A 22 -9.30 -13.37 -9.37
C HIS A 22 -10.61 -12.60 -9.21
N ILE A 23 -11.65 -13.06 -9.88
CA ILE A 23 -13.00 -12.55 -9.72
C ILE A 23 -13.98 -13.71 -9.77
N ASP A 24 -15.01 -13.66 -8.92
CA ASP A 24 -15.98 -14.74 -8.79
C ASP A 24 -17.20 -14.54 -9.72
N VAL A 25 -17.05 -13.74 -10.78
CA VAL A 25 -18.07 -13.54 -11.80
C VAL A 25 -17.48 -13.81 -13.18
N ASP A 26 -18.25 -14.48 -14.04
CA ASP A 26 -17.82 -14.81 -15.40
C ASP A 26 -17.58 -13.55 -16.24
N HIS A 27 -18.41 -12.52 -16.04
CA HIS A 27 -18.32 -11.24 -16.74
C HIS A 27 -18.66 -10.06 -15.80
N LEU A 28 -17.81 -9.04 -15.80
CA LEU A 28 -18.05 -7.78 -15.09
C LEU A 28 -18.50 -6.69 -16.07
N GLU A 29 -19.76 -6.73 -16.49
CA GLU A 29 -20.31 -5.76 -17.46
C GLU A 29 -20.99 -4.58 -16.76
N PHE A 30 -20.20 -3.52 -16.52
CA PHE A 30 -20.74 -2.22 -16.13
C PHE A 30 -20.12 -1.13 -17.01
N PRO A 31 -20.93 -0.26 -17.65
CA PRO A 31 -20.42 0.72 -18.62
C PRO A 31 -19.48 1.76 -17.99
N ASN A 32 -19.57 1.95 -16.67
CA ASN A 32 -18.73 2.87 -15.91
C ASN A 32 -17.54 2.19 -15.23
N VAL A 33 -17.26 0.92 -15.51
CA VAL A 33 -16.15 0.17 -14.88
C VAL A 33 -15.13 -0.27 -15.93
N THR A 34 -13.89 0.19 -15.76
CA THR A 34 -12.72 -0.34 -16.45
C THR A 34 -12.08 -1.41 -15.57
N ALA A 35 -12.34 -2.68 -15.88
CA ALA A 35 -11.79 -3.81 -15.12
C ALA A 35 -10.48 -4.31 -15.77
N VAL A 36 -9.43 -4.44 -14.98
CA VAL A 36 -8.10 -4.86 -15.44
C VAL A 36 -7.63 -6.08 -14.66
N ASN A 37 -7.45 -7.20 -15.37
CA ASN A 37 -6.91 -8.42 -14.79
C ASN A 37 -5.39 -8.31 -14.64
N VAL A 38 -4.91 -8.23 -13.40
CA VAL A 38 -3.50 -8.17 -13.05
C VAL A 38 -2.98 -9.59 -12.84
N LYS A 39 -2.27 -10.11 -13.84
CA LYS A 39 -1.63 -11.43 -13.78
C LYS A 39 -0.24 -11.30 -13.14
N PRO A 40 0.01 -11.96 -11.99
CA PRO A 40 1.35 -12.00 -11.42
C PRO A 40 2.34 -12.66 -12.40
N PRO A 41 3.61 -12.22 -12.44
CA PRO A 41 4.61 -12.77 -13.38
C PRO A 41 5.12 -14.17 -12.99
N SER A 42 4.71 -14.69 -11.83
CA SER A 42 5.09 -16.00 -11.30
C SER A 42 3.84 -16.77 -10.92
N SER A 43 3.86 -18.10 -11.07
CA SER A 43 2.76 -19.01 -10.72
C SER A 43 2.38 -19.00 -9.24
N PHE A 44 3.29 -18.56 -8.36
CA PHE A 44 3.06 -18.43 -6.92
C PHE A 44 2.83 -16.97 -6.50
N GLY A 45 2.81 -16.04 -7.45
CA GLY A 45 2.54 -14.63 -7.20
C GLY A 45 1.05 -14.38 -6.94
N SER A 46 0.74 -13.26 -6.29
CA SER A 46 -0.64 -12.85 -6.03
C SER A 46 -0.77 -11.33 -6.02
N HIS A 47 -1.90 -10.81 -6.48
CA HIS A 47 -2.25 -9.40 -6.36
C HIS A 47 -3.02 -9.18 -5.05
N HIS A 48 -2.30 -9.00 -3.94
CA HIS A 48 -2.89 -8.94 -2.60
C HIS A 48 -3.32 -7.54 -2.13
N THR A 49 -2.85 -6.49 -2.82
CA THR A 49 -3.10 -5.11 -2.43
C THR A 49 -4.57 -4.77 -2.44
N LYS A 50 -5.00 -4.10 -1.37
CA LYS A 50 -6.37 -3.64 -1.12
C LYS A 50 -6.29 -2.15 -0.85
N MET A 51 -6.59 -1.38 -1.88
CA MET A 51 -6.43 0.06 -1.87
C MET A 51 -7.50 0.71 -2.72
N CYS A 52 -8.03 1.84 -2.25
CA CYS A 52 -8.89 2.72 -3.03
C CYS A 52 -8.22 4.09 -3.18
N VAL A 53 -8.13 4.58 -4.42
CA VAL A 53 -7.85 5.99 -4.70
C VAL A 53 -9.16 6.62 -5.12
N MET A 54 -9.63 7.60 -4.34
CA MET A 54 -10.90 8.28 -4.58
C MET A 54 -10.61 9.72 -4.99
N ALA A 55 -11.17 10.16 -6.11
CA ALA A 55 -11.06 11.53 -6.59
C ALA A 55 -12.40 12.25 -6.51
N TYR A 56 -12.40 13.49 -6.04
CA TYR A 56 -13.60 14.28 -5.82
C TYR A 56 -13.73 15.42 -6.84
N LYS A 57 -14.91 16.05 -6.87
CA LYS A 57 -15.26 17.08 -7.88
C LYS A 57 -14.39 18.33 -7.81
N ASP A 58 -13.89 18.66 -6.63
CA ASP A 58 -12.98 19.79 -6.36
C ASP A 58 -11.52 19.47 -6.74
N GLY A 59 -11.26 18.28 -7.29
CA GLY A 59 -9.93 17.82 -7.66
C GLY A 59 -9.12 17.25 -6.48
N SER A 60 -9.66 17.26 -5.26
CA SER A 60 -9.04 16.60 -4.13
C SER A 60 -9.08 15.08 -4.29
N VAL A 61 -8.20 14.39 -3.58
CA VAL A 61 -8.13 12.93 -3.54
C VAL A 61 -8.05 12.40 -2.12
N ARG A 62 -8.45 11.15 -1.93
CA ARG A 62 -8.23 10.40 -0.69
C ARG A 62 -7.72 9.01 -1.04
N VAL A 63 -6.81 8.50 -0.23
CA VAL A 63 -6.27 7.15 -0.35
C VAL A 63 -6.76 6.34 0.84
N CYS A 64 -7.29 5.16 0.57
CA CYS A 64 -7.66 4.18 1.59
C CYS A 64 -6.82 2.93 1.36
N VAL A 65 -6.09 2.46 2.37
CA VAL A 65 -5.40 1.17 2.36
C VAL A 65 -6.07 0.32 3.44
N HIS A 66 -6.53 -0.88 3.08
CA HIS A 66 -7.30 -1.73 3.99
C HIS A 66 -6.94 -3.21 3.82
N THR A 67 -7.53 -4.08 4.65
CA THR A 67 -7.24 -5.53 4.64
C THR A 67 -8.37 -6.41 4.11
N ALA A 68 -9.57 -5.85 3.93
CA ALA A 68 -10.76 -6.56 3.44
C ALA A 68 -10.78 -6.74 1.90
N ASN A 69 -11.17 -7.92 1.40
CA ASN A 69 -11.54 -8.10 0.00
C ASN A 69 -12.87 -7.36 -0.29
N LEU A 70 -13.19 -7.14 -1.57
CA LEU A 70 -14.44 -6.46 -1.98
C LEU A 70 -15.62 -7.44 -2.09
N VAL A 71 -15.83 -8.24 -1.04
CA VAL A 71 -16.92 -9.21 -0.89
C VAL A 71 -17.55 -9.07 0.50
N GLU A 72 -18.84 -9.33 0.61
CA GLU A 72 -19.63 -9.10 1.83
C GLU A 72 -19.05 -9.73 3.09
N SER A 73 -18.63 -11.00 3.00
CA SER A 73 -18.12 -11.78 4.13
C SER A 73 -16.88 -11.19 4.79
N ASP A 74 -16.14 -10.33 4.09
CA ASP A 74 -14.96 -9.66 4.65
C ASP A 74 -15.30 -8.40 5.44
N TRP A 75 -16.52 -7.88 5.31
CA TRP A 75 -16.99 -6.64 5.96
C TRP A 75 -18.06 -6.88 7.03
N ASP A 76 -18.49 -8.13 7.23
CA ASP A 76 -19.52 -8.49 8.21
C ASP A 76 -18.89 -8.93 9.55
N ASN A 77 -18.39 -10.17 9.62
CA ASN A 77 -17.90 -10.77 10.86
C ASN A 77 -16.39 -11.06 10.86
N ARG A 78 -15.58 -10.09 10.40
CA ARG A 78 -14.11 -10.17 10.42
C ARG A 78 -13.48 -8.91 10.99
N VAL A 79 -12.37 -9.07 11.72
CA VAL A 79 -11.53 -7.95 12.12
C VAL A 79 -10.71 -7.50 10.90
N GLN A 80 -10.92 -6.26 10.48
CA GLN A 80 -10.22 -5.65 9.34
C GLN A 80 -9.53 -4.35 9.77
N GLY A 81 -8.39 -4.08 9.18
CA GLY A 81 -7.68 -2.80 9.30
C GLY A 81 -8.05 -1.86 8.17
N VAL A 82 -8.20 -0.58 8.50
CA VAL A 82 -8.41 0.50 7.52
C VAL A 82 -7.53 1.68 7.92
N TRP A 83 -6.67 2.11 7.00
CA TRP A 83 -6.05 3.42 7.03
C TRP A 83 -6.71 4.29 5.97
N LEU A 84 -7.27 5.42 6.40
CA LEU A 84 -7.88 6.40 5.53
C LEU A 84 -7.07 7.69 5.61
N SER A 85 -6.52 8.13 4.47
CA SER A 85 -5.80 9.40 4.41
C SER A 85 -6.73 10.57 4.78
N PRO A 86 -6.19 11.69 5.29
CA PRO A 86 -6.90 12.96 5.21
C PRO A 86 -7.26 13.30 3.75
N LEU A 87 -8.15 14.27 3.56
CA LEU A 87 -8.42 14.80 2.24
C LEU A 87 -7.16 15.50 1.72
N CYS A 88 -6.65 15.10 0.56
CA CYS A 88 -5.51 15.72 -0.10
C CYS A 88 -6.03 16.74 -1.14
N PRO A 89 -5.94 18.06 -0.90
CA PRO A 89 -6.51 19.07 -1.79
C PRO A 89 -5.84 19.10 -3.16
N ALA A 90 -6.53 19.63 -4.16
CA ALA A 90 -5.93 19.90 -5.47
C ALA A 90 -4.82 20.97 -5.35
N LEU A 91 -3.72 20.76 -6.06
CA LEU A 91 -2.67 21.76 -6.24
C LEU A 91 -3.09 22.77 -7.32
N PRO A 92 -2.70 24.05 -7.18
CA PRO A 92 -2.85 25.03 -8.26
C PRO A 92 -2.23 24.55 -9.57
N LEU A 93 -2.83 24.92 -10.71
CA LEU A 93 -2.40 24.43 -12.04
C LEU A 93 -0.92 24.71 -12.34
N ASN A 94 -0.41 25.87 -11.89
CA ASN A 94 0.96 26.31 -12.15
C ASN A 94 2.01 25.66 -11.22
N THR A 95 1.59 24.79 -10.31
CA THR A 95 2.52 24.12 -9.39
C THR A 95 3.26 22.98 -10.10
N LYS A 96 4.57 22.87 -9.84
CA LYS A 96 5.43 21.76 -10.30
C LYS A 96 4.86 20.39 -9.86
N SER A 97 5.09 19.36 -10.66
CA SER A 97 4.63 17.99 -10.36
C SER A 97 5.20 17.39 -9.08
N THR A 98 6.36 17.87 -8.63
CA THR A 98 7.05 17.44 -7.40
C THR A 98 6.51 18.11 -6.13
N ALA A 99 5.58 19.06 -6.24
CA ALA A 99 5.04 19.75 -5.08
C ALA A 99 4.00 18.91 -4.33
N GLY A 100 3.70 19.34 -3.11
CA GLY A 100 2.71 18.69 -2.26
C GLY A 100 3.13 17.29 -1.82
N GLU A 101 4.43 17.08 -1.64
CA GLU A 101 4.96 15.87 -0.99
C GLU A 101 4.80 15.97 0.53
N SER A 102 4.63 14.82 1.14
CA SER A 102 4.60 14.60 2.59
C SER A 102 6.01 14.55 3.19
N PRO A 103 6.16 14.81 4.51
CA PRO A 103 7.42 14.56 5.22
C PRO A 103 7.93 13.11 5.15
N THR A 104 7.06 12.16 4.77
CA THR A 104 7.32 10.72 4.73
C THR A 104 7.54 10.18 3.30
N ASN A 105 7.63 11.06 2.30
CA ASN A 105 7.77 10.68 0.87
C ASN A 105 6.61 9.81 0.33
N PHE A 106 5.47 9.81 1.01
CA PHE A 106 4.32 8.96 0.71
C PHE A 106 3.80 9.14 -0.72
N LYS A 107 3.73 10.38 -1.24
CA LYS A 107 3.15 10.63 -2.56
C LYS A 107 4.03 10.02 -3.65
N GLN A 108 5.33 10.25 -3.59
CA GLN A 108 6.29 9.67 -4.52
C GLN A 108 6.33 8.15 -4.43
N ASP A 109 6.30 7.58 -3.22
CA ASP A 109 6.30 6.13 -3.02
C ASP A 109 5.02 5.46 -3.56
N LEU A 110 3.84 6.07 -3.34
CA LEU A 110 2.57 5.59 -3.89
C LEU A 110 2.55 5.67 -5.42
N ILE A 111 3.02 6.76 -6.01
CA ILE A 111 3.12 6.92 -7.47
C ILE A 111 4.08 5.88 -8.05
N LEU A 112 5.23 5.65 -7.40
CA LEU A 112 6.19 4.62 -7.80
C LEU A 112 5.55 3.22 -7.76
N TYR A 113 4.79 2.92 -6.71
CA TYR A 113 4.05 1.66 -6.58
C TYR A 113 3.03 1.46 -7.71
N LEU A 114 2.19 2.46 -7.99
CA LEU A 114 1.20 2.38 -9.08
C LEU A 114 1.88 2.29 -10.46
N SER A 115 3.01 2.98 -10.64
CA SER A 115 3.76 2.93 -11.89
C SER A 115 4.40 1.57 -12.16
N ALA A 116 4.68 0.78 -11.11
CA ALA A 116 5.25 -0.56 -11.25
C ALA A 116 4.33 -1.56 -11.97
N TYR A 117 3.01 -1.29 -12.00
CA TYR A 117 2.05 -2.09 -12.77
C TYR A 117 2.23 -1.97 -14.28
N ARG A 118 2.76 -0.83 -14.77
CA ARG A 118 2.90 -0.51 -16.20
C ARG A 118 1.58 -0.62 -16.98
N LEU A 119 0.47 -0.24 -16.34
CA LEU A 119 -0.87 -0.25 -16.92
C LEU A 119 -1.27 1.17 -17.36
N PRO A 120 -1.68 1.38 -18.63
CA PRO A 120 -2.15 2.68 -19.09
C PRO A 120 -3.40 3.16 -18.35
N GLU A 121 -4.26 2.24 -17.88
CA GLU A 121 -5.48 2.54 -17.12
C GLU A 121 -5.19 3.21 -15.78
N LEU A 122 -3.97 3.09 -15.26
CA LEU A 122 -3.54 3.79 -14.04
C LEU A 122 -3.01 5.21 -14.30
N GLN A 123 -2.68 5.58 -15.54
CA GLN A 123 -2.14 6.91 -15.84
C GLN A 123 -3.07 8.06 -15.42
N PRO A 124 -4.40 8.02 -15.68
CA PRO A 124 -5.31 9.05 -15.19
C PRO A 124 -5.28 9.19 -13.66
N TRP A 125 -5.10 8.10 -12.93
CA TRP A 125 -5.02 8.09 -11.47
C TRP A 125 -3.68 8.65 -10.97
N ILE A 126 -2.57 8.27 -11.61
CA ILE A 126 -1.24 8.81 -11.33
C ILE A 126 -1.23 10.34 -11.54
N CYS A 127 -1.81 10.83 -12.64
CA CYS A 127 -1.93 12.27 -12.90
C CYS A 127 -2.73 13.00 -11.81
N LYS A 128 -3.81 12.39 -11.30
CA LYS A 128 -4.59 12.96 -10.18
C LYS A 128 -3.78 13.03 -8.89
N LEU A 129 -3.03 11.98 -8.57
CA LEU A 129 -2.14 11.94 -7.40
C LEU A 129 -1.03 13.00 -7.50
N GLN A 130 -0.41 13.13 -8.68
CA GLN A 130 0.59 14.18 -8.96
C GLN A 130 0.01 15.59 -8.75
N ARG A 131 -1.28 15.77 -9.03
CA ARG A 131 -1.99 17.05 -8.91
C ARG A 131 -2.60 17.30 -7.54
N ALA A 132 -2.40 16.43 -6.55
CA ALA A 132 -2.89 16.62 -5.20
C ALA A 132 -1.79 16.87 -4.18
N ASN A 133 -2.15 17.56 -3.10
CA ASN A 133 -1.25 17.91 -2.00
C ASN A 133 -1.34 16.88 -0.87
N PHE A 134 -0.26 16.13 -0.67
CA PHE A 134 -0.09 15.10 0.35
C PHE A 134 0.70 15.60 1.57
N SER A 135 0.97 16.91 1.70
CA SER A 135 1.80 17.47 2.79
C SER A 135 1.34 17.10 4.21
N HIS A 136 0.06 16.74 4.38
CA HIS A 136 -0.52 16.34 5.67
C HIS A 136 -0.41 14.84 5.96
N ILE A 137 0.10 14.02 5.04
CA ILE A 137 0.32 12.60 5.32
C ILE A 137 1.51 12.43 6.26
N ASN A 138 1.33 11.61 7.29
CA ASN A 138 2.30 11.37 8.36
C ASN A 138 2.65 9.89 8.52
N VAL A 139 2.32 9.05 7.53
CA VAL A 139 2.68 7.63 7.49
C VAL A 139 3.62 7.36 6.33
N PHE A 140 4.47 6.34 6.45
CA PHE A 140 5.30 5.85 5.35
C PHE A 140 4.53 4.81 4.53
N PHE A 141 4.74 4.83 3.20
CA PHE A 141 4.18 3.81 2.32
C PHE A 141 5.15 2.63 2.18
N VAL A 142 4.70 1.42 2.53
CA VAL A 142 5.47 0.18 2.36
C VAL A 142 4.70 -0.75 1.43
N GLY A 143 5.18 -0.85 0.19
CA GLY A 143 4.60 -1.72 -0.83
C GLY A 143 5.49 -2.91 -1.16
N SER A 144 4.92 -3.92 -1.83
CA SER A 144 5.68 -5.01 -2.45
C SER A 144 5.31 -5.10 -3.92
N THR A 145 6.31 -5.19 -4.79
CA THR A 145 6.11 -5.39 -6.24
C THR A 145 6.93 -6.59 -6.70
N PRO A 146 6.43 -7.40 -7.65
CA PRO A 146 7.19 -8.54 -8.17
C PRO A 146 8.50 -8.12 -8.82
N GLY A 147 9.57 -8.87 -8.56
CA GLY A 147 10.86 -8.67 -9.24
C GLY A 147 12.06 -8.95 -8.35
N SER A 148 13.24 -9.01 -8.98
CA SER A 148 14.53 -9.09 -8.31
C SER A 148 15.11 -7.69 -8.16
N HIS A 149 14.94 -7.08 -6.99
CA HIS A 149 15.36 -5.71 -6.73
C HIS A 149 16.81 -5.67 -6.24
N ARG A 150 17.67 -4.88 -6.90
CA ARG A 150 19.11 -4.79 -6.62
C ARG A 150 19.60 -3.34 -6.65
N GLY A 151 20.77 -3.10 -6.07
CA GLY A 151 21.42 -1.78 -6.05
C GLY A 151 20.50 -0.73 -5.41
N MET A 152 20.33 0.42 -6.08
CA MET A 152 19.48 1.53 -5.60
C MET A 152 17.99 1.16 -5.42
N ASN A 153 17.55 0.00 -5.91
CA ASN A 153 16.17 -0.46 -5.76
C ASN A 153 15.97 -1.45 -4.61
N PHE A 154 17.05 -1.89 -3.95
CA PHE A 154 17.01 -2.95 -2.93
C PHE A 154 16.04 -2.59 -1.79
N ASP A 155 16.14 -1.38 -1.26
CA ASP A 155 15.33 -0.92 -0.12
C ASP A 155 13.96 -0.33 -0.51
N LYS A 156 13.50 -0.49 -1.76
CA LYS A 156 12.25 0.12 -2.21
C LYS A 156 11.00 -0.67 -1.83
N TRP A 157 11.13 -1.96 -1.56
CA TRP A 157 9.99 -2.87 -1.44
C TRP A 157 10.11 -3.85 -0.27
N GLY A 158 8.98 -4.40 0.17
CA GLY A 158 8.91 -5.49 1.12
C GLY A 158 9.53 -5.17 2.49
N HIS A 159 10.08 -6.19 3.14
CA HIS A 159 10.70 -6.04 4.45
C HIS A 159 11.99 -5.20 4.40
N ALA A 160 12.72 -5.17 3.27
CA ALA A 160 13.89 -4.30 3.10
C ALA A 160 13.51 -2.81 3.23
N ARG A 161 12.38 -2.39 2.62
CA ARG A 161 11.83 -1.04 2.81
C ARG A 161 11.50 -0.75 4.27
N LEU A 162 10.86 -1.68 4.96
CA LEU A 162 10.56 -1.54 6.39
C LEU A 162 11.84 -1.34 7.21
N GLY A 163 12.84 -2.21 7.04
CA GLY A 163 14.11 -2.11 7.76
C GLY A 163 14.84 -0.80 7.49
N SER A 164 14.88 -0.36 6.24
CA SER A 164 15.47 0.91 5.83
C SER A 164 14.78 2.11 6.50
N LEU A 165 13.44 2.11 6.55
CA LEU A 165 12.66 3.16 7.21
C LEU A 165 12.89 3.19 8.73
N LEU A 166 12.89 2.02 9.38
CA LEU A 166 13.13 1.93 10.82
C LEU A 166 14.52 2.45 11.17
N ASN A 167 15.55 2.04 10.43
CA ASN A 167 16.93 2.51 10.63
C ASN A 167 17.06 4.03 10.44
N GLN A 168 16.37 4.61 9.46
CA GLN A 168 16.44 6.05 9.16
C GLN A 168 15.67 6.93 10.14
N HIS A 169 14.54 6.44 10.66
CA HIS A 169 13.57 7.29 11.36
C HIS A 169 13.36 6.93 12.84
N VAL A 170 13.86 5.79 13.32
CA VAL A 170 13.72 5.37 14.71
C VAL A 170 15.06 5.49 15.44
N GLN A 171 15.05 6.22 16.55
CA GLN A 171 16.18 6.30 17.46
C GLN A 171 15.86 5.48 18.71
N ILE A 172 16.62 4.42 18.95
CA ILE A 172 16.52 3.64 20.19
C ILE A 172 17.53 4.23 21.17
N THR A 173 17.13 5.27 21.91
CA THR A 173 17.96 5.82 22.99
C THR A 173 17.77 4.97 24.26
N PRO A 174 18.85 4.43 24.87
CA PRO A 174 18.76 3.87 26.21
C PRO A 174 18.23 4.94 27.16
N LYS A 175 17.25 4.61 28.00
CA LYS A 175 16.58 5.60 28.86
C LYS A 175 17.52 6.30 29.86
N GLU A 176 18.72 5.78 30.09
CA GLU A 176 19.79 6.38 30.90
C GLU A 176 21.12 5.69 30.56
N ASN A 177 22.26 6.38 30.75
CA ASN A 177 23.61 5.92 30.42
C ASN A 177 24.07 4.59 31.10
N HIS A 178 23.24 4.01 31.97
CA HIS A 178 23.52 2.76 32.70
C HIS A 178 22.34 1.78 32.75
N SER A 179 21.23 2.06 32.05
CA SER A 179 20.13 1.10 31.97
C SER A 179 20.40 0.07 30.87
N PRO A 180 20.13 -1.23 31.10
CA PRO A 180 20.21 -2.23 30.04
C PRO A 180 19.31 -1.82 28.86
N ALA A 181 19.76 -2.10 27.64
CA ALA A 181 18.97 -1.84 26.45
C ALA A 181 17.57 -2.44 26.64
N PRO A 182 16.50 -1.67 26.41
CA PRO A 182 15.18 -2.12 26.76
C PRO A 182 14.78 -3.31 25.87
N TRP A 183 14.17 -4.33 26.47
CA TRP A 183 13.77 -5.55 25.78
C TRP A 183 12.43 -5.32 25.05
N TRP A 184 12.48 -5.08 23.74
CA TRP A 184 11.30 -4.78 22.93
C TRP A 184 10.93 -6.00 22.10
N GLN A 185 9.69 -6.47 22.24
CA GLN A 185 9.20 -7.64 21.52
C GLN A 185 8.77 -7.28 20.09
N ILE A 186 9.08 -8.16 19.14
CA ILE A 186 8.55 -8.11 17.78
C ILE A 186 7.31 -9.01 17.72
N ILE A 187 6.16 -8.43 17.36
CA ILE A 187 4.90 -9.16 17.18
C ILE A 187 4.53 -9.13 15.70
N ALA A 188 4.32 -10.31 15.12
CA ALA A 188 3.81 -10.46 13.76
C ALA A 188 2.44 -11.15 13.81
N GLN A 189 1.39 -10.43 13.39
CA GLN A 189 0.04 -10.96 13.25
C GLN A 189 -0.29 -11.07 11.75
N CYS A 190 -0.73 -12.24 11.32
CA CYS A 190 -1.13 -12.51 9.94
C CYS A 190 -2.35 -13.45 9.90
N SER A 191 -3.02 -13.52 8.75
CA SER A 191 -4.14 -14.44 8.51
C SER A 191 -3.75 -15.67 7.67
N SER A 192 -2.48 -15.75 7.24
CA SER A 192 -1.92 -16.86 6.47
C SER A 192 -0.41 -16.93 6.66
N ILE A 193 0.16 -18.12 6.55
CA ILE A 193 1.59 -18.40 6.67
C ILE A 193 2.06 -19.23 5.48
N GLY A 194 3.10 -18.75 4.79
CA GLY A 194 3.76 -19.49 3.69
C GLY A 194 4.84 -20.44 4.20
N SER A 195 5.53 -21.12 3.27
CA SER A 195 6.72 -21.90 3.61
C SER A 195 7.87 -20.97 3.97
N LEU A 196 8.43 -21.13 5.18
CA LEU A 196 9.48 -20.25 5.73
C LEU A 196 10.90 -20.84 5.59
N GLY A 197 11.03 -22.01 4.96
CA GLY A 197 12.27 -22.78 4.88
C GLY A 197 12.42 -23.82 6.00
N PRO A 198 13.48 -24.66 5.93
CA PRO A 198 13.66 -25.80 6.83
C PRO A 198 14.02 -25.41 8.27
N ARG A 199 14.47 -24.18 8.52
CA ARG A 199 14.83 -23.67 9.85
C ARG A 199 14.31 -22.25 10.04
N PRO A 200 13.97 -21.81 11.26
CA PRO A 200 13.53 -20.44 11.49
C PRO A 200 14.51 -19.36 11.00
N THR A 201 15.82 -19.64 11.08
CA THR A 201 16.89 -18.75 10.63
C THR A 201 17.07 -18.67 9.12
N THR A 202 16.40 -19.52 8.34
CA THR A 202 16.50 -19.49 6.87
C THR A 202 15.93 -18.20 6.29
N TRP A 203 14.85 -17.68 6.86
CA TRP A 203 14.21 -16.48 6.34
C TRP A 203 13.59 -15.61 7.44
N PHE A 204 12.72 -16.18 8.28
CA PHE A 204 11.96 -15.40 9.25
C PHE A 204 12.84 -14.79 10.35
N CYS A 205 13.60 -15.61 11.09
CA CYS A 205 14.53 -15.12 12.11
C CYS A 205 15.84 -14.55 11.53
N GLY A 206 16.08 -14.75 10.23
CA GLY A 206 17.23 -14.19 9.51
C GLY A 206 16.93 -12.78 9.01
N GLU A 207 16.23 -12.69 7.87
CA GLU A 207 15.99 -11.43 7.16
C GLU A 207 14.84 -10.62 7.75
N VAL A 208 13.69 -11.26 8.02
CA VAL A 208 12.47 -10.55 8.43
C VAL A 208 12.62 -9.96 9.83
N LYS A 209 13.09 -10.76 10.79
CA LYS A 209 13.37 -10.29 12.15
C LYS A 209 14.38 -9.14 12.14
N HIS A 210 15.46 -9.27 11.37
CA HIS A 210 16.49 -8.23 11.28
C HIS A 210 15.93 -6.92 10.70
N ALA A 211 15.07 -7.00 9.68
CA ALA A 211 14.37 -5.83 9.17
C ALA A 211 13.42 -5.22 10.22
N MET A 212 12.63 -6.04 10.92
CA MET A 212 11.68 -5.59 11.94
C MET A 212 12.36 -5.00 13.19
N SER A 213 13.62 -5.33 13.45
CA SER A 213 14.44 -4.71 14.51
C SER A 213 15.16 -3.43 14.06
N GLY A 214 14.92 -2.96 12.82
CA GLY A 214 15.65 -1.82 12.26
C GLY A 214 17.15 -2.08 12.09
N GLY A 215 17.55 -3.35 11.97
CA GLY A 215 18.94 -3.78 11.86
C GLY A 215 19.66 -4.01 13.19
N ILE A 216 18.99 -3.86 14.33
CA ILE A 216 19.58 -3.93 15.69
C ILE A 216 19.45 -5.35 16.29
N GLY A 217 19.42 -6.38 15.43
CA GLY A 217 19.05 -7.76 15.79
C GLY A 217 20.17 -8.78 15.73
#